data_AF-A0A8J2UAR5-F1
#
_entry.id   AF-A0A8J2UAR5-F1
#
_cell.length_a   1.000
_cell.length_b   1.000
_cell.length_c   1.000
_cell.angle_alpha   90.00
_cell.angle_beta   90.00
_cell.angle_gamma   90.00
#
_symmetry.space_group_name_H-M   'P 1'
#
loop_
_entity.id
_entity.type
_entity.pdbx_description
1 polymer ?
#
loop_
_entity_poly.entity_id
_entity_poly.type
_entity_poly.pdbx_seq_one_letter_code
_entity_poly.pdbx_strand_id
1 'polypeptide(L)'
;MGTIVYYTTGILVLSVFVFIWLERKFPYTKGIPIFRDGFWVDLIWYTFIQSYFLKIFIFGFLIEPMRRSWHLESMHWLDGWPIALQVLLFLVIHDFYIYWFHRAQHHSKLLWRTHEAHHSNKEVDWLAGTRSHVVEIIINQTIEFAPIVLLLGPDSPVVAIKALIDAVWGMYIHSNIDVRSGKLQYVINGPEMHQWHHANDRAVFYANYSTKFAIWDWLFGTAYLPGRKKPAEYGLYYDYPKDYFLQHWFSLKRMDEKKLVERYPLFRWYYFSRQRLMQWGMRKLKPAAGQESSGVQDVAVSEASVGGAEVAVSGPQVVEGLDPARA
;
A
#
# COMPACT_ATOMS: atom_id res chain seq x y z
N MET A 1 -25.25 17.69 -2.11
CA MET A 1 -24.20 16.66 -2.06
C MET A 1 -24.01 15.87 -3.37
N GLY A 2 -25.08 15.39 -4.03
CA GLY A 2 -24.98 14.51 -5.21
C GLY A 2 -24.08 15.01 -6.35
N THR A 3 -24.15 16.29 -6.71
CA THR A 3 -23.33 16.87 -7.78
C THR A 3 -21.84 16.88 -7.46
N ILE A 4 -21.47 17.21 -6.22
CA ILE A 4 -20.05 17.24 -5.79
C ILE A 4 -19.48 15.83 -5.79
N VAL A 5 -20.22 14.86 -5.26
CA VAL A 5 -19.81 13.45 -5.28
C VAL A 5 -19.64 12.94 -6.72
N TYR A 6 -20.51 13.35 -7.64
CA TYR A 6 -20.37 13.02 -9.06
C TYR A 6 -19.07 13.57 -9.65
N TYR A 7 -18.77 14.84 -9.42
CA TYR A 7 -17.52 15.46 -9.90
C TYR A 7 -16.28 14.82 -9.27
N THR A 8 -16.26 14.64 -7.95
CA THR A 8 -15.11 14.05 -7.27
C THR A 8 -14.87 12.62 -7.73
N THR A 9 -15.93 11.84 -7.93
CA THR A 9 -15.83 10.47 -8.48
C THR A 9 -15.30 10.50 -9.91
N GLY A 10 -15.80 11.39 -10.77
CA GLY A 10 -15.31 11.55 -12.14
C GLY A 10 -13.82 11.90 -12.19
N ILE A 11 -13.36 12.82 -11.34
CA ILE A 11 -11.94 13.19 -11.23
C ILE A 11 -11.10 12.02 -10.74
N LEU A 12 -11.58 11.26 -9.75
CA LEU A 12 -10.89 10.08 -9.23
C LEU A 12 -10.69 9.03 -10.33
N VAL A 13 -11.74 8.71 -11.08
CA VAL A 13 -11.68 7.76 -12.19
C VAL A 13 -10.73 8.25 -13.29
N LEU A 14 -10.79 9.54 -13.65
CA LEU A 14 -9.86 10.12 -14.61
C LEU A 14 -8.40 10.03 -14.12
N SER A 15 -8.17 10.27 -12.83
CA SER A 15 -6.84 10.21 -12.21
C SER A 15 -6.21 8.83 -12.34
N VAL A 16 -7.00 7.75 -12.19
CA VAL A 16 -6.51 6.38 -12.41
C VAL A 16 -5.91 6.22 -13.81
N PHE A 17 -6.62 6.65 -14.86
CA PHE A 17 -6.12 6.56 -16.23
C PHE A 17 -4.88 7.45 -16.45
N VAL A 18 -4.86 8.63 -15.84
CA VAL A 18 -3.71 9.55 -15.89
C VAL A 18 -2.48 8.91 -15.26
N PHE A 19 -2.59 8.33 -14.06
CA PHE A 19 -1.46 7.67 -13.39
C PHE A 19 -0.95 6.45 -14.16
N ILE A 20 -1.87 5.61 -14.67
CA ILE A 20 -1.48 4.48 -15.54
C ILE A 20 -0.67 5.00 -16.73
N TRP A 21 -1.16 6.04 -17.43
CA TRP A 21 -0.45 6.61 -18.57
C TRP A 21 0.91 7.20 -18.19
N LEU A 22 0.98 7.98 -17.10
CA LEU A 22 2.22 8.61 -16.63
C LEU A 22 3.28 7.59 -16.24
N GLU A 23 2.91 6.51 -15.55
CA GLU A 23 3.86 5.44 -15.21
C GLU A 23 4.41 4.73 -16.44
N ARG A 24 3.64 4.63 -17.53
CA ARG A 24 4.14 4.08 -18.80
C ARG A 24 5.07 5.05 -19.50
N LYS A 25 4.74 6.35 -19.47
CA LYS A 25 5.48 7.38 -20.20
C LYS A 25 6.78 7.78 -19.50
N PHE A 26 6.76 7.85 -18.18
CA PHE A 26 7.85 8.33 -17.34
C PHE A 26 8.13 7.37 -16.16
N PRO A 27 8.50 6.10 -16.42
CA PRO A 27 8.66 5.11 -15.35
C PRO A 27 9.86 5.41 -14.45
N TYR A 28 9.65 5.37 -13.13
CA TYR A 28 10.73 5.38 -12.14
C TYR A 28 11.53 4.06 -12.22
N THR A 29 10.86 2.92 -12.16
CA THR A 29 11.39 1.57 -12.39
C THR A 29 10.87 1.05 -13.73
N LYS A 30 11.77 0.71 -14.64
CA LYS A 30 11.40 0.21 -15.97
C LYS A 30 10.96 -1.25 -15.89
N GLY A 31 9.99 -1.63 -16.73
CA GLY A 31 9.60 -3.03 -16.94
C GLY A 31 8.52 -3.59 -16.01
N ILE A 32 8.02 -2.81 -15.03
CA ILE A 32 6.89 -3.23 -14.19
C ILE A 32 5.65 -3.41 -15.10
N PRO A 33 5.01 -4.59 -15.16
CA PRO A 33 3.80 -4.79 -15.96
C PRO A 33 2.59 -4.07 -15.35
N ILE A 34 1.56 -3.76 -16.15
CA ILE A 34 0.32 -3.12 -15.64
C ILE A 34 -0.37 -4.04 -14.61
N PHE A 35 -0.45 -5.33 -14.93
CA PHE A 35 -1.00 -6.36 -14.04
C PHE A 35 0.14 -7.05 -13.28
N ARG A 36 0.81 -6.28 -12.42
CA ARG A 36 1.89 -6.75 -11.54
C ARG A 36 1.43 -7.78 -10.50
N ASP A 37 2.38 -8.38 -9.79
CA ASP A 37 2.03 -9.35 -8.74
C ASP A 37 1.16 -8.68 -7.66
N GLY A 38 0.08 -9.36 -7.28
CA GLY A 38 -0.92 -8.82 -6.34
C GLY A 38 -1.88 -7.76 -6.91
N PHE A 39 -1.80 -7.37 -8.18
CA PHE A 39 -2.68 -6.32 -8.76
C PHE A 39 -4.17 -6.57 -8.50
N TRP A 40 -4.66 -7.78 -8.74
CA TRP A 40 -6.07 -8.12 -8.54
C TRP A 40 -6.48 -8.16 -7.07
N VAL A 41 -5.54 -8.44 -6.17
CA VAL A 41 -5.79 -8.38 -4.73
C VAL A 41 -5.94 -6.92 -4.31
N ASP A 42 -5.06 -6.05 -4.78
CA ASP A 42 -5.11 -4.61 -4.51
C ASP A 42 -6.38 -3.98 -5.08
N LEU A 43 -6.74 -4.32 -6.32
CA LEU A 43 -7.93 -3.77 -6.97
C LEU A 43 -9.24 -4.33 -6.39
N ILE A 44 -9.41 -5.65 -6.35
CA ILE A 44 -10.70 -6.23 -5.99
C ILE A 44 -10.89 -6.25 -4.48
N TRP A 45 -9.92 -6.77 -3.73
CA TRP A 45 -10.06 -6.94 -2.30
C TRP A 45 -9.85 -5.64 -1.54
N TYR A 46 -8.72 -4.95 -1.75
CA TYR A 46 -8.42 -3.72 -1.01
C TYR A 46 -9.24 -2.52 -1.49
N THR A 47 -9.26 -2.26 -2.81
CA THR A 47 -9.88 -1.04 -3.35
C THR A 47 -11.41 -1.11 -3.37
N PHE A 48 -12.01 -2.23 -3.80
CA PHE A 48 -13.47 -2.31 -3.90
C PHE A 48 -14.13 -2.92 -2.66
N ILE A 49 -13.82 -4.18 -2.35
CA ILE A 49 -14.53 -4.93 -1.30
C ILE A 49 -14.27 -4.31 0.07
N GLN A 50 -13.01 -4.27 0.51
CA GLN A 50 -12.63 -3.77 1.83
C GLN A 50 -13.09 -2.32 2.01
N SER A 51 -12.75 -1.43 1.07
CA SER A 51 -13.10 -0.01 1.18
C SER A 51 -14.62 0.23 1.24
N TYR A 52 -15.43 -0.55 0.51
CA TYR A 52 -16.89 -0.44 0.59
C TYR A 52 -17.42 -0.82 1.98
N PHE A 53 -17.01 -1.98 2.51
CA PHE A 53 -17.46 -2.43 3.83
C PHE A 53 -16.96 -1.52 4.95
N LEU A 54 -15.70 -1.08 4.89
CA LEU A 54 -15.14 -0.19 5.90
C LEU A 54 -15.76 1.19 5.86
N LYS A 55 -16.08 1.73 4.68
CA LYS A 55 -16.84 2.99 4.59
C LYS A 55 -18.17 2.89 5.34
N ILE A 56 -18.94 1.81 5.12
CA ILE A 56 -20.22 1.59 5.82
C ILE A 56 -19.99 1.47 7.33
N PHE A 57 -19.00 0.69 7.74
CA PHE A 57 -18.67 0.49 9.15
C PHE A 57 -18.26 1.80 9.84
N ILE A 58 -17.29 2.52 9.28
CA ILE A 58 -16.74 3.75 9.86
C ILE A 58 -17.81 4.84 9.94
N PHE A 59 -18.46 5.17 8.82
CA PHE A 59 -19.44 6.25 8.82
C PHE A 59 -20.73 5.87 9.56
N GLY A 60 -21.22 4.64 9.39
CA GLY A 60 -22.50 4.21 9.96
C GLY A 60 -22.43 3.75 11.41
N PHE A 61 -21.35 3.10 11.83
CA PHE A 61 -21.25 2.46 13.14
C PHE A 61 -20.23 3.10 14.09
N LEU A 62 -19.36 3.99 13.62
CA LEU A 62 -18.44 4.75 14.48
C LEU A 62 -18.81 6.23 14.51
N ILE A 63 -18.76 6.90 13.37
CA ILE A 63 -18.92 8.36 13.28
C ILE A 63 -20.37 8.79 13.56
N GLU A 64 -21.36 8.15 12.93
CA GLU A 64 -22.77 8.53 13.11
C GLU A 64 -23.26 8.41 14.57
N PRO A 65 -22.94 7.34 15.32
CA PRO A 65 -23.23 7.29 16.76
C PRO A 65 -22.56 8.43 17.54
N MET A 66 -21.27 8.71 17.29
CA MET A 66 -20.57 9.83 17.94
C MET A 66 -21.27 11.17 17.64
N ARG A 67 -21.68 11.38 16.38
CA ARG A 67 -22.39 12.59 15.94
C ARG A 67 -23.70 12.78 16.69
N ARG A 68 -24.50 11.71 16.80
CA ARG A 68 -25.77 11.73 17.54
C ARG A 68 -25.59 11.93 19.04
N SER A 69 -24.46 11.54 19.62
CA SER A 69 -24.22 11.69 21.05
C SER A 69 -23.61 13.03 21.44
N TRP A 70 -22.74 13.61 20.61
CA TRP A 70 -21.98 14.80 20.98
C TRP A 70 -22.58 16.11 20.48
N HIS A 71 -23.43 16.08 19.45
CA HIS A 71 -24.15 17.26 18.92
C HIS A 71 -23.26 18.47 18.56
N LEU A 72 -21.99 18.22 18.19
CA LEU A 72 -21.01 19.28 17.89
C LEU A 72 -21.32 20.06 16.62
N GLU A 73 -22.18 19.54 15.74
CA GLU A 73 -22.59 20.20 14.49
C GLU A 73 -23.33 21.53 14.74
N SER A 74 -23.89 21.71 15.93
CA SER A 74 -24.55 22.95 16.37
C SER A 74 -23.58 24.06 16.77
N MET A 75 -22.27 23.78 16.82
CA MET A 75 -21.28 24.75 17.29
C MET A 75 -20.93 25.81 16.22
N HIS A 76 -21.22 25.56 14.93
CA HIS A 76 -21.06 26.50 13.81
C HIS A 76 -19.67 27.17 13.69
N TRP A 77 -18.60 26.53 14.19
CA TRP A 77 -17.25 27.14 14.27
C TRP A 77 -16.61 27.47 12.92
N LEU A 78 -17.04 26.78 11.86
CA LEU A 78 -16.41 26.85 10.55
C LEU A 78 -17.37 27.24 9.42
N ASP A 79 -18.66 27.43 9.71
CA ASP A 79 -19.71 27.64 8.69
C ASP A 79 -19.48 28.88 7.83
N GLY A 80 -18.85 29.92 8.38
CA GLY A 80 -18.49 31.14 7.66
C GLY A 80 -17.18 31.06 6.87
N TRP A 81 -16.40 29.98 7.01
CA TRP A 81 -15.12 29.84 6.33
C TRP A 81 -15.33 29.38 4.87
N PRO A 82 -14.54 29.89 3.91
CA PRO A 82 -14.49 29.31 2.57
C PRO A 82 -14.19 27.80 2.63
N ILE A 83 -14.91 27.01 1.82
CA ILE A 83 -14.74 25.54 1.75
C ILE A 83 -13.26 25.15 1.56
N ALA A 84 -12.51 25.91 0.75
CA ALA A 84 -11.10 25.66 0.51
C ALA A 84 -10.26 25.74 1.80
N LEU A 85 -10.57 26.70 2.69
CA LEU A 85 -9.89 26.83 3.99
C LEU A 85 -10.30 25.73 4.96
N GLN A 86 -11.58 25.31 4.94
CA GLN A 86 -12.02 24.15 5.73
C GLN A 86 -11.28 22.88 5.29
N VAL A 87 -11.20 22.62 3.98
CA VAL A 87 -10.45 21.49 3.41
C VAL A 87 -8.98 21.57 3.81
N LEU A 88 -8.34 22.73 3.65
CA LEU A 88 -6.93 22.92 4.01
C LEU A 88 -6.67 22.66 5.50
N LEU A 89 -7.55 23.16 6.37
CA LEU A 89 -7.45 22.95 7.82
C LEU A 89 -7.46 21.45 8.17
N PHE A 90 -8.48 20.71 7.71
CA PHE A 90 -8.58 19.27 7.99
C PHE A 90 -7.49 18.46 7.30
N LEU A 91 -7.00 18.91 6.14
CA LEU A 91 -5.88 18.27 5.46
C LEU A 91 -4.58 18.42 6.24
N VAL A 92 -4.26 19.62 6.75
CA VAL A 92 -3.06 19.86 7.57
C VAL A 92 -3.11 19.11 8.90
N ILE A 93 -4.25 19.16 9.61
CA ILE A 93 -4.42 18.46 10.89
C ILE A 93 -4.30 16.94 10.69
N HIS A 94 -4.98 16.39 9.69
CA HIS A 94 -4.89 14.97 9.38
C HIS A 94 -3.48 14.55 8.97
N ASP A 95 -2.79 15.34 8.14
CA ASP A 95 -1.45 15.01 7.69
C ASP A 95 -0.40 15.08 8.82
N PHE A 96 -0.59 15.97 9.80
CA PHE A 96 0.23 15.97 11.01
C PHE A 96 -0.01 14.73 11.87
N TYR A 97 -1.28 14.34 12.06
CA TYR A 97 -1.62 13.10 12.77
C TYR A 97 -1.02 11.88 12.07
N ILE A 98 -1.22 11.75 10.75
CA ILE A 98 -0.80 10.57 10.01
C ILE A 98 0.72 10.43 10.00
N TYR A 99 1.46 11.54 9.97
CA TYR A 99 2.92 11.52 10.12
C TYR A 99 3.35 10.80 11.42
N TRP A 100 2.74 11.16 12.55
CA TRP A 100 3.08 10.54 13.85
C TRP A 100 2.59 9.10 13.97
N PHE A 101 1.38 8.82 13.49
CA PHE A 101 0.86 7.46 13.50
C PHE A 101 1.74 6.55 12.64
N HIS A 102 2.09 6.99 11.44
CA HIS A 102 2.94 6.25 10.53
C HIS A 102 4.33 6.03 11.11
N ARG A 103 4.95 7.06 11.70
CA ARG A 103 6.19 6.91 12.47
C ARG A 103 6.06 5.88 13.59
N ALA A 104 4.97 5.88 14.34
CA ALA A 104 4.71 4.89 15.39
C ALA A 104 4.55 3.47 14.83
N GLN A 105 3.95 3.31 13.64
CA GLN A 105 3.84 2.02 12.96
C GLN A 105 5.19 1.41 12.62
N HIS A 106 6.16 2.23 12.20
CA HIS A 106 7.52 1.77 11.92
C HIS A 106 8.35 1.48 13.18
N HIS A 107 8.07 2.16 14.30
CA HIS A 107 8.82 2.00 15.55
C HIS A 107 8.22 0.99 16.53
N SER A 108 6.98 0.53 16.32
CA SER A 108 6.31 -0.44 17.19
C SER A 108 6.09 -1.76 16.47
N LYS A 109 6.64 -2.85 17.01
CA LYS A 109 6.42 -4.21 16.47
C LYS A 109 4.94 -4.58 16.36
N LEU A 110 4.08 -4.04 17.22
CA LEU A 110 2.64 -4.30 17.20
C LEU A 110 1.95 -3.53 16.07
N LEU A 111 2.20 -2.22 15.99
CA LEU A 111 1.59 -1.36 14.98
C LEU A 111 2.13 -1.68 13.57
N TRP A 112 3.39 -2.10 13.47
CA TRP A 112 3.97 -2.61 12.23
C TRP A 112 3.15 -3.75 11.63
N ARG A 113 2.52 -4.60 12.45
CA ARG A 113 1.72 -5.72 11.92
C ARG A 113 0.49 -5.26 11.15
N THR A 114 -0.03 -4.07 11.43
CA THR A 114 -1.12 -3.49 10.62
C THR A 114 -0.58 -2.84 9.35
N HIS A 115 0.70 -2.49 9.31
CA HIS A 115 1.30 -1.73 8.23
C HIS A 115 2.15 -2.56 7.26
N GLU A 116 2.63 -3.73 7.66
CA GLU A 116 3.48 -4.59 6.82
C GLU A 116 2.80 -5.03 5.52
N ALA A 117 1.47 -5.13 5.49
CA ALA A 117 0.72 -5.38 4.26
C ALA A 117 1.03 -4.28 3.24
N HIS A 118 1.02 -3.02 3.65
CA HIS A 118 1.35 -1.86 2.83
C HIS A 118 2.74 -1.98 2.19
N HIS A 119 3.75 -2.31 3.02
CA HIS A 119 5.14 -2.49 2.59
C HIS A 119 5.43 -3.83 1.90
N SER A 120 4.46 -4.73 1.74
CA SER A 120 4.69 -6.05 1.15
C SER A 120 4.90 -6.04 -0.36
N ASN A 121 4.60 -4.94 -1.04
CA ASN A 121 4.67 -4.87 -2.48
C ASN A 121 6.11 -4.74 -2.98
N LYS A 122 6.52 -5.62 -3.90
CA LYS A 122 7.85 -5.59 -4.53
C LYS A 122 7.92 -4.69 -5.77
N GLU A 123 6.75 -4.31 -6.29
CA GLU A 123 6.60 -3.49 -7.50
C GLU A 123 5.67 -2.32 -7.16
N VAL A 124 6.20 -1.27 -6.52
CA VAL A 124 5.40 -0.14 -6.03
C VAL A 124 4.89 0.71 -7.20
N ASP A 125 3.56 0.84 -7.31
CA ASP A 125 2.85 1.60 -8.35
C ASP A 125 1.69 2.40 -7.74
N TRP A 126 0.94 3.13 -8.58
CA TRP A 126 -0.19 3.98 -8.18
C TRP A 126 -1.27 3.25 -7.38
N LEU A 127 -1.40 1.93 -7.54
CA LEU A 127 -2.40 1.12 -6.85
C LEU A 127 -1.89 0.59 -5.50
N ALA A 128 -0.57 0.53 -5.29
CA ALA A 128 0.05 -0.02 -4.09
C ALA A 128 -0.46 0.63 -2.79
N GLY A 129 -0.77 1.93 -2.84
CA GLY A 129 -1.28 2.68 -1.68
C GLY A 129 -2.64 2.19 -1.14
N THR A 130 -3.38 1.40 -1.90
CA THR A 130 -4.68 0.85 -1.47
C THR A 130 -4.52 -0.32 -0.49
N ARG A 131 -3.37 -0.98 -0.49
CA ARG A 131 -3.06 -2.12 0.37
C ARG A 131 -2.79 -1.63 1.79
N SER A 132 -3.76 -1.83 2.68
CA SER A 132 -3.64 -1.50 4.10
C SER A 132 -4.56 -2.40 4.93
N HIS A 133 -4.15 -2.74 6.14
CA HIS A 133 -4.89 -3.63 7.03
C HIS A 133 -6.18 -2.97 7.53
N VAL A 134 -7.25 -3.76 7.70
CA VAL A 134 -8.57 -3.27 8.18
C VAL A 134 -8.47 -2.38 9.43
N VAL A 135 -7.69 -2.80 10.44
CA VAL A 135 -7.53 -2.03 11.69
C VAL A 135 -6.89 -0.68 11.45
N GLU A 136 -5.90 -0.60 10.57
CA GLU A 136 -5.23 0.65 10.22
C GLU A 136 -6.21 1.62 9.56
N ILE A 137 -7.01 1.14 8.60
CA ILE A 137 -8.01 1.96 7.93
C ILE A 137 -9.09 2.44 8.89
N ILE A 138 -9.59 1.57 9.79
CA ILE A 138 -10.58 1.96 10.79
C ILE A 138 -10.05 3.11 11.65
N ILE A 139 -8.82 3.01 12.14
CA ILE A 139 -8.21 4.06 12.97
C ILE A 139 -8.05 5.35 12.16
N ASN A 140 -7.36 5.26 11.02
CA ASN A 140 -6.97 6.45 10.25
C ASN A 140 -8.18 7.18 9.67
N GLN A 141 -9.11 6.48 9.01
CA GLN A 141 -10.28 7.13 8.42
C GLN A 141 -11.28 7.64 9.47
N THR A 142 -11.37 7.00 10.65
CA THR A 142 -12.19 7.54 11.74
C THR A 142 -11.60 8.86 12.24
N ILE A 143 -10.29 8.92 12.50
CA ILE A 143 -9.62 10.15 12.96
C ILE A 143 -9.65 11.24 11.88
N GLU A 144 -9.55 10.84 10.60
CA GLU A 144 -9.64 11.74 9.45
C GLU A 144 -11.03 12.38 9.31
N PHE A 145 -12.09 11.58 9.28
CA PHE A 145 -13.42 12.04 8.87
C PHE A 145 -14.33 12.38 10.05
N ALA A 146 -14.12 11.82 11.25
CA ALA A 146 -14.97 12.13 12.39
C ALA A 146 -14.98 13.64 12.71
N PRO A 147 -13.85 14.36 12.81
CA PRO A 147 -13.88 15.79 13.08
C PRO A 147 -14.66 16.59 12.03
N ILE A 148 -14.58 16.20 10.75
CA ILE A 148 -15.29 16.87 9.66
C ILE A 148 -16.79 16.66 9.81
N VAL A 149 -17.22 15.41 9.99
CA VAL A 149 -18.66 15.07 10.11
C VAL A 149 -19.25 15.62 11.41
N LEU A 150 -18.50 15.60 12.50
CA LEU A 150 -18.96 16.10 13.79
C LEU A 150 -19.09 17.62 13.82
N LEU A 151 -18.23 18.36 13.12
CA LEU A 151 -18.22 19.83 13.14
C LEU A 151 -19.01 20.47 11.99
N LEU A 152 -19.06 19.83 10.82
CA LEU A 152 -19.68 20.38 9.59
C LEU A 152 -20.91 19.60 9.12
N GLY A 153 -21.23 18.48 9.78
CA GLY A 153 -22.29 17.56 9.36
C GLY A 153 -21.86 16.58 8.25
N PRO A 154 -22.62 15.49 8.08
CA PRO A 154 -22.28 14.40 7.15
C PRO A 154 -22.41 14.81 5.68
N ASP A 155 -23.25 15.81 5.37
CA ASP A 155 -23.50 16.27 4.00
C ASP A 155 -22.50 17.32 3.51
N SER A 156 -21.51 17.67 4.34
CA SER A 156 -20.50 18.68 4.01
C SER A 156 -19.69 18.28 2.77
N PRO A 157 -19.50 19.21 1.81
CA PRO A 157 -18.69 18.94 0.62
C PRO A 157 -17.21 18.69 0.95
N VAL A 158 -16.75 19.12 2.12
CA VAL A 158 -15.38 18.92 2.62
C VAL A 158 -15.02 17.44 2.67
N VAL A 159 -15.97 16.57 3.07
CA VAL A 159 -15.75 15.11 3.14
C VAL A 159 -15.38 14.56 1.77
N ALA A 160 -16.17 14.88 0.74
CA ALA A 160 -15.95 14.36 -0.62
C ALA A 160 -14.68 14.94 -1.27
N ILE A 161 -14.43 16.25 -1.08
CA ILE A 161 -13.25 16.91 -1.64
C ILE A 161 -11.97 16.39 -0.96
N LYS A 162 -11.96 16.25 0.37
CA LYS A 162 -10.80 15.72 1.08
C LYS A 162 -10.54 14.26 0.71
N ALA A 163 -11.57 13.42 0.67
CA ALA A 163 -11.43 12.02 0.26
C ALA A 163 -10.85 11.90 -1.16
N LEU A 164 -11.24 12.79 -2.09
CA LEU A 164 -10.62 12.86 -3.42
C LEU A 164 -9.14 13.21 -3.34
N ILE A 165 -8.78 14.25 -2.58
CA ILE A 165 -7.38 14.68 -2.45
C ILE A 165 -6.54 13.54 -1.86
N ASP A 166 -6.99 12.90 -0.79
CA ASP A 166 -6.29 11.79 -0.14
C ASP A 166 -6.11 10.60 -1.11
N ALA A 167 -7.13 10.24 -1.89
CA ALA A 167 -7.03 9.17 -2.87
C ALA A 167 -6.07 9.50 -4.02
N VAL A 168 -6.18 10.70 -4.61
CA VAL A 168 -5.31 11.15 -5.72
C VAL A 168 -3.87 11.32 -5.25
N TRP A 169 -3.66 11.87 -4.06
CA TRP A 169 -2.34 12.04 -3.49
C TRP A 169 -1.71 10.70 -3.11
N GLY A 170 -2.51 9.77 -2.57
CA GLY A 170 -2.10 8.39 -2.32
C GLY A 170 -1.61 7.71 -3.60
N MET A 171 -2.36 7.82 -4.70
CA MET A 171 -1.91 7.33 -6.01
C MET A 171 -0.61 8.01 -6.46
N TYR A 172 -0.51 9.34 -6.28
CA TYR A 172 0.67 10.10 -6.66
C TYR A 172 1.93 9.62 -5.94
N ILE A 173 1.95 9.60 -4.60
CA ILE A 173 3.18 9.29 -3.85
C ILE A 173 3.65 7.85 -4.05
N HIS A 174 2.75 6.90 -4.31
CA HIS A 174 3.11 5.51 -4.59
C HIS A 174 3.43 5.26 -6.06
N SER A 175 3.05 6.18 -6.96
CA SER A 175 3.18 5.95 -8.38
C SER A 175 4.63 5.66 -8.80
N ASN A 176 4.77 4.78 -9.79
CA ASN A 176 6.04 4.49 -10.43
C ASN A 176 6.44 5.59 -11.44
N ILE A 177 6.25 6.86 -11.09
CA ILE A 177 6.56 8.01 -11.96
C ILE A 177 7.90 8.60 -11.56
N ASP A 178 8.81 8.77 -12.52
CA ASP A 178 10.10 9.45 -12.33
C ASP A 178 9.90 10.97 -12.23
N VAL A 179 9.57 11.43 -11.02
CA VAL A 179 9.35 12.84 -10.70
C VAL A 179 10.60 13.45 -10.06
N ARG A 180 10.81 14.74 -10.34
CA ARG A 180 11.80 15.58 -9.65
C ARG A 180 11.17 16.89 -9.23
N SER A 181 10.70 16.96 -7.99
CA SER A 181 9.98 18.14 -7.49
C SER A 181 10.93 19.29 -7.09
N GLY A 182 12.23 19.01 -6.97
CA GLY A 182 13.23 20.02 -6.62
C GLY A 182 12.88 20.68 -5.30
N LYS A 183 12.90 22.01 -5.21
CA LYS A 183 12.62 22.71 -3.94
C LYS A 183 11.22 22.44 -3.37
N LEU A 184 10.26 21.97 -4.17
CA LEU A 184 8.93 21.62 -3.65
C LEU A 184 8.97 20.45 -2.68
N GLN A 185 9.98 19.57 -2.75
CA GLN A 185 10.15 18.42 -1.86
C GLN A 185 10.42 18.78 -0.39
N TYR A 186 10.71 20.06 -0.10
CA TYR A 186 10.80 20.55 1.27
C TYR A 186 9.41 20.79 1.90
N VAL A 187 8.36 20.82 1.07
CA VAL A 187 6.99 21.15 1.48
C VAL A 187 6.04 20.00 1.18
N ILE A 188 6.07 19.45 -0.04
CA ILE A 188 5.17 18.39 -0.49
C ILE A 188 5.92 17.08 -0.67
N ASN A 189 5.28 15.98 -0.30
CA ASN A 189 5.79 14.64 -0.53
C ASN A 189 5.43 14.15 -1.95
N GLY A 190 6.24 13.25 -2.50
CA GLY A 190 6.06 12.71 -3.85
C GLY A 190 6.72 11.33 -4.01
N PRO A 191 6.64 10.73 -5.22
CA PRO A 191 7.26 9.44 -5.52
C PRO A 191 8.73 9.37 -5.11
N GLU A 192 9.48 10.44 -5.32
CA GLU A 192 10.92 10.48 -5.09
C GLU A 192 11.34 10.26 -3.62
N MET A 193 10.48 10.55 -2.65
CA MET A 193 10.71 10.27 -1.23
C MET A 193 9.96 9.02 -0.78
N HIS A 194 8.72 8.82 -1.24
CA HIS A 194 7.90 7.71 -0.75
C HIS A 194 8.29 6.36 -1.38
N GLN A 195 8.89 6.32 -2.57
CA GLN A 195 9.54 5.11 -3.07
C GLN A 195 10.68 4.67 -2.14
N TRP A 196 11.48 5.61 -1.63
CA TRP A 196 12.52 5.29 -0.63
C TRP A 196 11.94 4.84 0.71
N HIS A 197 10.77 5.33 1.09
CA HIS A 197 10.06 4.84 2.26
C HIS A 197 9.67 3.35 2.13
N HIS A 198 9.26 2.93 0.93
CA HIS A 198 8.92 1.54 0.62
C HIS A 198 10.13 0.64 0.34
N ALA A 199 11.35 1.19 0.34
CA ALA A 199 12.54 0.44 0.01
C ALA A 199 12.87 -0.60 1.09
N ASN A 200 13.27 -1.79 0.64
CA ASN A 200 13.84 -2.81 1.52
C ASN A 200 15.34 -2.53 1.76
N ASP A 201 15.63 -1.39 2.39
CA ASP A 201 16.99 -0.97 2.73
C ASP A 201 17.04 -0.49 4.18
N ARG A 202 17.93 -1.11 4.97
CA ARG A 202 18.11 -0.80 6.40
C ARG A 202 18.43 0.66 6.66
N ALA A 203 19.06 1.36 5.71
CA ALA A 203 19.38 2.77 5.84
C ALA A 203 18.14 3.68 5.89
N VAL A 204 16.97 3.20 5.45
CA VAL A 204 15.75 4.01 5.27
C VAL A 204 14.50 3.43 5.91
N PHE A 205 14.61 2.32 6.66
CA PHE A 205 13.49 1.76 7.44
C PHE A 205 12.83 2.76 8.38
N TYR A 206 13.54 3.84 8.75
CA TYR A 206 13.03 4.87 9.63
C TYR A 206 12.99 6.27 8.99
N ALA A 207 12.65 6.35 7.70
CA ALA A 207 12.65 7.60 6.94
C ALA A 207 11.33 7.84 6.17
N ASN A 208 11.06 9.11 5.84
CA ASN A 208 10.02 9.56 4.91
C ASN A 208 8.58 9.12 5.29
N TYR A 209 8.12 9.48 6.48
CA TYR A 209 6.80 9.11 6.99
C TYR A 209 5.64 9.98 6.47
N SER A 210 5.92 11.18 5.98
CA SER A 210 4.86 12.10 5.57
C SER A 210 4.08 11.55 4.39
N THR A 211 2.77 11.78 4.35
CA THR A 211 1.96 11.38 3.19
C THR A 211 1.81 12.52 2.20
N LYS A 212 1.43 13.73 2.67
CA LYS A 212 1.17 14.88 1.80
C LYS A 212 2.22 15.96 1.96
N PHE A 213 2.52 16.38 3.18
CA PHE A 213 3.48 17.44 3.43
C PHE A 213 4.81 16.89 3.92
N ALA A 214 5.82 16.85 3.05
CA ALA A 214 7.18 16.45 3.40
C ALA A 214 7.81 17.33 4.49
N ILE A 215 7.24 18.51 4.77
CA ILE A 215 7.71 19.41 5.83
C ILE A 215 7.87 18.70 7.18
N TRP A 216 7.02 17.73 7.50
CA TRP A 216 7.11 17.01 8.77
C TRP A 216 8.39 16.16 8.84
N ASP A 217 8.74 15.49 7.76
CA ASP A 217 9.99 14.72 7.69
C ASP A 217 11.23 15.61 7.84
N TRP A 218 11.22 16.80 7.23
CA TRP A 218 12.32 17.75 7.39
C TRP A 218 12.39 18.34 8.79
N LEU A 219 11.24 18.70 9.36
CA LEU A 219 11.14 19.31 10.69
C LEU A 219 11.57 18.34 11.79
N PHE A 220 11.25 17.06 11.65
CA PHE A 220 11.50 16.04 12.67
C PHE A 220 12.68 15.12 12.34
N GLY A 221 13.47 15.44 11.31
CA GLY A 221 14.75 14.79 11.01
C GLY A 221 14.63 13.37 10.44
N THR A 222 13.55 13.08 9.71
CA THR A 222 13.29 11.77 9.08
C THR A 222 13.32 11.83 7.55
N ALA A 223 13.58 13.01 6.96
CA ALA A 223 13.70 13.18 5.52
C ALA A 223 14.95 12.47 4.96
N TYR A 224 14.75 11.64 3.95
CA TYR A 224 15.80 10.99 3.18
C TYR A 224 15.57 11.17 1.68
N LEU A 225 16.54 11.78 1.00
CA LEU A 225 16.48 12.03 -0.43
C LEU A 225 17.89 11.96 -1.06
N PRO A 226 18.31 10.81 -1.59
CA PRO A 226 19.67 10.59 -2.07
C PRO A 226 19.89 11.05 -3.53
N GLY A 227 19.14 12.06 -3.97
CA GLY A 227 19.22 12.63 -5.32
C GLY A 227 18.86 11.63 -6.42
N ARG A 228 19.83 11.20 -7.22
CA ARG A 228 19.59 10.32 -8.39
C ARG A 228 19.59 8.82 -8.08
N LYS A 229 19.93 8.43 -6.84
CA LYS A 229 19.88 7.01 -6.46
C LYS A 229 18.43 6.55 -6.40
N LYS A 230 18.20 5.32 -6.84
CA LYS A 230 16.91 4.62 -6.74
C LYS A 230 17.07 3.42 -5.79
N PRO A 231 16.02 3.03 -5.05
CA PRO A 231 16.03 1.78 -4.29
C PRO A 231 16.38 0.59 -5.18
N ALA A 232 17.19 -0.34 -4.65
CA ALA A 232 17.51 -1.57 -5.36
C ALA A 232 16.35 -2.58 -5.27
N GLU A 233 15.68 -2.62 -4.12
CA GLU A 233 14.62 -3.58 -3.81
C GLU A 233 13.51 -2.91 -3.01
N TYR A 234 12.28 -3.43 -3.18
CA TYR A 234 11.09 -3.08 -2.42
C TYR A 234 10.50 -4.33 -1.80
N GLY A 235 9.58 -4.15 -0.86
CA GLY A 235 8.92 -5.25 -0.17
C GLY A 235 9.47 -5.47 1.24
N LEU A 236 9.03 -6.56 1.86
CA LEU A 236 9.50 -6.97 3.17
C LEU A 236 10.77 -7.84 3.05
N TYR A 237 11.62 -7.78 4.08
CA TYR A 237 12.81 -8.65 4.20
C TYR A 237 12.47 -10.12 4.53
N TYR A 238 11.18 -10.47 4.60
CA TYR A 238 10.66 -11.79 4.91
C TYR A 238 9.49 -12.15 3.99
N ASP A 239 9.20 -13.45 3.88
CA ASP A 239 8.07 -13.94 3.09
C ASP A 239 6.74 -13.46 3.67
N TYR A 240 5.87 -12.96 2.79
CA TYR A 240 4.56 -12.44 3.13
C TYR A 240 3.46 -13.08 2.28
N PRO A 241 2.29 -13.42 2.86
CA PRO A 241 1.24 -14.05 2.09
C PRO A 241 0.74 -13.19 0.93
N LYS A 242 0.41 -13.82 -0.19
CA LYS A 242 -0.13 -13.11 -1.37
C LYS A 242 -1.64 -12.95 -1.34
N ASP A 243 -2.31 -13.68 -0.46
CA ASP A 243 -3.77 -13.71 -0.36
C ASP A 243 -4.29 -12.75 0.71
N TYR A 244 -5.33 -11.99 0.37
CA TYR A 244 -5.95 -11.00 1.24
C TYR A 244 -6.25 -11.50 2.66
N PHE A 245 -6.87 -12.67 2.81
CA PHE A 245 -7.26 -13.19 4.12
C PHE A 245 -6.06 -13.65 4.92
N LEU A 246 -5.07 -14.26 4.26
CA LEU A 246 -3.84 -14.67 4.92
C LEU A 246 -2.99 -13.48 5.34
N GLN A 247 -2.98 -12.39 4.59
CA GLN A 247 -2.31 -11.15 4.98
C GLN A 247 -2.86 -10.61 6.31
N HIS A 248 -4.19 -10.59 6.46
CA HIS A 248 -4.86 -10.21 7.70
C HIS A 248 -4.60 -11.21 8.84
N TRP A 249 -4.63 -12.50 8.57
CA TRP A 249 -4.33 -13.49 9.60
C TRP A 249 -2.86 -13.45 10.04
N PHE A 250 -1.95 -13.12 9.13
CA PHE A 250 -0.51 -13.03 9.37
C PHE A 250 -0.14 -11.86 10.28
N SER A 251 -0.93 -10.79 10.28
CA SER A 251 -0.80 -9.68 11.23
C SER A 251 -1.09 -10.11 12.67
N LEU A 252 -1.91 -11.15 12.88
CA LEU A 252 -2.21 -11.70 14.20
C LEU A 252 -1.21 -12.78 14.59
N LYS A 253 -0.95 -13.73 13.69
CA LYS A 253 -0.07 -14.87 13.94
C LYS A 253 0.82 -15.16 12.73
N ARG A 254 2.14 -15.08 12.92
CA ARG A 254 3.11 -15.49 11.90
C ARG A 254 2.86 -16.96 11.53
N MET A 255 2.88 -17.26 10.24
CA MET A 255 2.64 -18.60 9.73
C MET A 255 3.52 -18.91 8.52
N ASP A 256 3.75 -20.19 8.28
CA ASP A 256 4.42 -20.69 7.08
C ASP A 256 3.36 -21.40 6.22
N GLU A 257 3.05 -20.84 5.05
CA GLU A 257 2.02 -21.38 4.17
C GLU A 257 2.33 -22.82 3.74
N LYS A 258 3.61 -23.19 3.56
CA LYS A 258 3.99 -24.55 3.16
C LYS A 258 3.64 -25.56 4.26
N LYS A 259 3.97 -25.23 5.51
CA LYS A 259 3.61 -26.07 6.67
C LYS A 259 2.10 -26.18 6.86
N LEU A 260 1.34 -25.13 6.56
CA LEU A 260 -0.12 -25.17 6.61
C LEU A 260 -0.71 -26.08 5.51
N VAL A 261 -0.14 -26.03 4.30
CA VAL A 261 -0.52 -26.90 3.18
C VAL A 261 -0.26 -28.37 3.49
N GLU A 262 0.85 -28.68 4.13
CA GLU A 262 1.20 -30.05 4.53
C GLU A 262 0.30 -30.57 5.65
N ARG A 263 -0.01 -29.72 6.64
CA ARG A 263 -0.71 -30.12 7.87
C ARG A 263 -2.23 -30.18 7.75
N TYR A 264 -2.84 -29.32 6.93
CA TYR A 264 -4.31 -29.14 6.92
C TYR A 264 -4.90 -29.39 5.52
N PRO A 265 -5.59 -30.53 5.28
CA PRO A 265 -6.15 -30.88 3.96
C PRO A 265 -7.13 -29.84 3.40
N LEU A 266 -7.95 -29.22 4.26
CA LEU A 266 -8.87 -28.15 3.86
C LEU A 266 -8.12 -26.89 3.40
N PHE A 267 -7.06 -26.51 4.11
CA PHE A 267 -6.21 -25.39 3.71
C PHE A 267 -5.49 -25.68 2.39
N ARG A 268 -4.98 -26.90 2.22
CA ARG A 268 -4.39 -27.37 0.96
C ARG A 268 -5.36 -27.24 -0.21
N TRP A 269 -6.59 -27.70 -0.03
CA TRP A 269 -7.63 -27.56 -1.05
C TRP A 269 -7.89 -26.09 -1.41
N TYR A 270 -8.06 -25.23 -0.40
CA TYR A 270 -8.25 -23.79 -0.61
C TYR A 270 -7.05 -23.14 -1.33
N TYR A 271 -5.83 -23.40 -0.86
CA TYR A 271 -4.58 -22.85 -1.37
C TYR A 271 -4.37 -23.17 -2.86
N PHE A 272 -4.64 -24.41 -3.29
CA PHE A 272 -4.51 -24.78 -4.70
C PHE A 272 -5.71 -24.37 -5.54
N SER A 273 -6.93 -24.40 -4.99
CA SER A 273 -8.14 -24.01 -5.72
C SER A 273 -8.13 -22.53 -6.08
N ARG A 274 -7.70 -21.65 -5.16
CA ARG A 274 -7.57 -20.21 -5.44
C ARG A 274 -6.55 -19.93 -6.55
N GLN A 275 -5.40 -20.62 -6.54
CA GLN A 275 -4.37 -20.43 -7.57
C GLN A 275 -4.88 -20.87 -8.95
N ARG A 276 -5.58 -21.99 -9.03
CA ARG A 276 -6.20 -22.46 -10.27
C ARG A 276 -7.24 -21.48 -10.81
N LEU A 277 -8.10 -20.95 -9.94
CA LEU A 277 -9.10 -19.94 -10.32
C LEU A 277 -8.46 -18.67 -10.87
N MET A 278 -7.43 -18.15 -10.19
CA MET A 278 -6.70 -16.96 -10.66
C MET A 278 -6.00 -17.22 -12.00
N GLN A 279 -5.33 -18.36 -12.16
CA GLN A 279 -4.68 -18.71 -13.44
C GLN A 279 -5.68 -18.93 -14.57
N TRP A 280 -6.83 -19.56 -14.28
CA TRP A 280 -7.90 -19.73 -15.25
C TRP A 280 -8.45 -18.38 -15.73
N GLY A 281 -8.71 -17.45 -14.81
CA GLY A 281 -9.13 -16.09 -15.15
C GLY A 281 -8.09 -15.34 -15.98
N MET A 282 -6.81 -15.42 -15.62
CA MET A 282 -5.74 -14.77 -16.39
C MET A 282 -5.55 -15.37 -17.79
N ARG A 283 -5.70 -16.70 -17.95
CA ARG A 283 -5.64 -17.35 -19.27
C ARG A 283 -6.75 -16.89 -20.21
N LYS A 284 -7.91 -16.53 -19.68
CA LYS A 284 -9.02 -15.96 -20.47
C LYS A 284 -8.78 -14.51 -20.90
N LEU A 285 -7.89 -13.79 -20.21
CA LEU A 285 -7.57 -12.38 -20.45
C LEU A 285 -6.33 -12.17 -21.34
N LYS A 286 -5.50 -13.20 -21.56
CA LYS A 286 -4.46 -13.13 -22.58
C LYS A 286 -5.11 -13.19 -23.97
N PRO A 287 -4.85 -12.23 -24.87
CA PRO A 287 -5.15 -12.43 -26.29
C PRO A 287 -4.41 -13.68 -26.75
N ALA A 288 -5.00 -14.43 -27.68
CA ALA A 288 -4.35 -15.54 -28.35
C ALA A 288 -3.12 -15.00 -29.12
N ALA A 289 -1.98 -14.88 -28.45
CA ALA A 289 -0.70 -14.78 -29.11
C ALA A 289 -0.51 -16.10 -29.86
N GLY A 290 -0.33 -15.98 -31.17
CA GLY A 290 -0.32 -17.10 -32.12
C GLY A 290 0.53 -18.26 -31.64
N GLN A 291 0.01 -19.47 -31.84
CA GLN A 291 0.80 -20.68 -31.83
C GLN A 291 1.85 -20.59 -32.94
N GLU A 292 3.03 -20.07 -32.61
CA GLU A 292 4.23 -20.48 -33.35
C GLU A 292 4.74 -21.76 -32.71
N SER A 293 4.57 -22.84 -33.46
CA SER A 293 5.18 -24.14 -33.24
C SER A 293 6.70 -24.01 -33.21
N SER A 294 7.32 -24.09 -32.05
CA SER A 294 8.70 -24.55 -31.92
C SER A 294 8.66 -25.95 -31.34
N GLY A 295 8.76 -26.93 -32.23
CA GLY A 295 9.02 -28.31 -31.86
C GLY A 295 10.41 -28.39 -31.21
N VAL A 296 10.44 -28.77 -29.95
CA VAL A 296 11.65 -29.33 -29.33
C VAL A 296 11.22 -30.69 -28.79
N GLN A 297 11.78 -31.73 -29.39
CA GLN A 297 11.60 -33.11 -28.99
C GLN A 297 12.11 -33.31 -27.56
N ASP A 298 11.26 -33.89 -26.72
CA ASP A 298 11.65 -34.44 -25.44
C ASP A 298 12.63 -35.60 -25.67
N VAL A 299 13.90 -35.39 -25.33
CA VAL A 299 14.84 -36.49 -25.14
C VAL A 299 14.78 -36.87 -23.66
N ALA A 300 14.10 -37.99 -23.41
CA ALA A 300 14.16 -38.70 -22.15
C ALA A 300 15.61 -39.15 -21.89
N VAL A 301 16.14 -38.85 -20.70
CA VAL A 301 17.34 -39.51 -20.18
C VAL A 301 16.96 -40.22 -18.88
N SER A 302 16.99 -41.54 -18.97
CA SER A 302 16.79 -42.51 -17.90
C SER A 302 17.93 -42.51 -16.90
N GLU A 303 17.59 -42.81 -15.65
CA GLU A 303 18.51 -43.12 -14.56
C GLU A 303 19.50 -44.25 -14.92
N ALA A 304 20.78 -44.03 -14.63
CA ALA A 304 21.70 -45.10 -14.27
C ALA A 304 22.79 -44.56 -13.33
N SER A 305 23.03 -45.32 -12.29
CA SER A 305 23.87 -45.11 -11.11
C SER A 305 25.39 -45.14 -11.35
N VAL A 306 26.10 -44.72 -10.30
CA VAL A 306 27.47 -45.10 -9.84
C VAL A 306 28.57 -44.04 -10.05
N GLY A 307 29.25 -43.70 -8.95
CA GLY A 307 30.66 -43.29 -8.97
C GLY A 307 30.95 -42.01 -8.21
N GLY A 308 31.46 -42.12 -6.98
CA GLY A 308 31.81 -40.99 -6.13
C GLY A 308 33.04 -40.20 -6.58
N ALA A 309 33.08 -38.94 -6.13
CA ALA A 309 34.29 -38.20 -5.83
C ALA A 309 33.87 -36.96 -5.00
N GLU A 310 34.28 -36.92 -3.73
CA GLU A 310 34.25 -35.70 -2.93
C GLU A 310 35.18 -34.67 -3.56
N VAL A 311 34.64 -33.49 -3.89
CA VAL A 311 35.42 -32.29 -4.20
C VAL A 311 35.03 -31.23 -3.18
N ALA A 312 35.94 -30.96 -2.25
CA ALA A 312 35.83 -29.90 -1.27
C ALA A 312 35.81 -28.53 -1.97
N VAL A 313 34.73 -27.77 -1.77
CA VAL A 313 34.66 -26.35 -2.14
C VAL A 313 34.58 -25.54 -0.86
N SER A 314 35.65 -24.79 -0.60
CA SER A 314 35.79 -23.83 0.50
C SER A 314 34.77 -22.69 0.35
N GLY A 315 33.85 -22.57 1.30
CA GLY A 315 32.93 -21.43 1.41
C GLY A 315 33.61 -20.19 2.04
N PRO A 316 33.14 -18.96 1.72
CA PRO A 316 33.66 -17.74 2.33
C PRO A 316 33.24 -17.62 3.80
N GLN A 317 34.16 -17.08 4.61
CA GLN A 317 34.05 -16.95 6.06
C GLN A 317 32.90 -16.03 6.48
N VAL A 318 32.08 -16.53 7.40
CA VAL A 318 31.08 -15.77 8.15
C VAL A 318 31.80 -14.95 9.21
N VAL A 319 31.68 -13.63 9.15
CA VAL A 319 32.07 -12.75 10.26
C VAL A 319 30.88 -12.68 11.21
N GLU A 320 31.02 -13.34 12.36
CA GLU A 320 30.10 -13.23 13.50
C GLU A 320 30.20 -11.84 14.16
N GLY A 321 29.06 -11.30 14.58
CA GLY A 321 29.00 -10.27 15.61
C GLY A 321 28.18 -9.04 15.23
N LEU A 322 26.91 -9.03 15.66
CA LEU A 322 26.29 -7.96 16.47
C LEU A 322 24.81 -8.31 16.69
N ASP A 323 24.51 -8.75 17.91
CA ASP A 323 23.19 -9.08 18.46
C ASP A 323 22.36 -7.80 18.65
N PRO A 324 21.15 -7.66 18.04
CA PRO A 324 20.29 -6.49 18.23
C PRO A 324 19.36 -6.60 19.44
N ALA A 325 19.62 -7.46 20.43
CA ALA A 325 18.81 -7.55 21.66
C ALA A 325 19.02 -6.42 22.69
N ARG A 326 19.54 -5.25 22.32
CA ARG A 326 19.57 -4.03 23.16
C ARG A 326 19.63 -2.75 22.30
N ALA A 327 18.47 -2.19 21.96
CA ALA A 327 18.22 -0.76 21.78
C ALA A 327 16.71 -0.51 21.64
#